data_AF-F3YZC6-F1
#
_entry.id   AF-F3YZC6-F1
#
_cell.length_a   1.000
_cell.length_b   1.000
_cell.length_c   1.000
_cell.angle_alpha   90.00
_cell.angle_beta   90.00
_cell.angle_gamma   90.00
#
_symmetry.space_group_name_H-M   'P 1'
#
loop_
_entity.id
_entity.type
_entity.pdbx_description
1 polymer ?
#
loop_
_entity_poly.entity_id
_entity_poly.type
_entity_poly.pdbx_seq_one_letter_code
_entity_poly.pdbx_strand_id
1 'polypeptide(L)'
;MRMKLIYPSWPKLERQTEFHLPPHGPVVFAATVPEEVDLTFTDENREPVDFDEQVDLVGLSVMLTCQMPRAFAIADAYRAKGVKVIFGGIATMLHAEEAALHADSVFLGEAEGRFGQVIEDFKAGKLKPLYDYLRVHPDINLVGTARRDILKRDLYNYRGVQMVDLVHASRGCKFNCFPCCTSYLGGRVFRPRPIDKVVEELESIPNNRLFIVDNSLAQDKEWLKDLFKAMIPLKKKWVSHPVMYDDEVLDLAAQAGCWYVYQAVFDTSDVIRERIKQLKAHGIGIEGTILLGTDDQDENYVKRLVHFLMENELNIAEFTVLTPFPHTPIREKFEKQGRILSNDWSKYTCDKVVFQPKQMTPEKLQELYYWAWDEFYAEGGYQLKMGNLFKQVIRREMDDGTYRRYNPRQGRVFKREKPAV
;
A
#
# COMPACT_ATOMS: atom_id res chain seq x y z
N MET A 1 -26.23 4.93 -14.39
CA MET A 1 -25.38 6.13 -14.16
C MET A 1 -23.94 5.71 -14.37
N ARG A 2 -23.10 6.63 -14.86
CA ARG A 2 -21.67 6.42 -15.09
C ARG A 2 -20.88 7.02 -13.93
N MET A 3 -20.09 6.20 -13.27
CA MET A 3 -19.20 6.63 -12.20
C MET A 3 -17.76 6.39 -12.63
N LYS A 4 -16.91 7.40 -12.46
CA LYS A 4 -15.46 7.27 -12.69
C LYS A 4 -14.72 7.27 -11.37
N LEU A 5 -14.00 6.20 -11.10
CA LEU A 5 -13.07 6.10 -9.97
C LEU A 5 -11.68 6.49 -10.43
N ILE A 6 -11.05 7.43 -9.72
CA ILE A 6 -9.71 7.91 -10.04
C ILE A 6 -8.80 7.67 -8.85
N TYR A 7 -7.62 7.10 -9.13
CA TYR A 7 -6.52 6.98 -8.19
C TYR A 7 -5.45 8.02 -8.56
N PRO A 8 -5.36 9.16 -7.84
CA PRO A 8 -4.48 10.26 -8.22
C PRO A 8 -3.00 9.86 -8.25
N SER A 9 -2.22 10.56 -9.06
CA SER A 9 -0.77 10.36 -9.14
C SER A 9 -0.07 10.96 -7.92
N TRP A 10 1.15 10.47 -7.67
CA TRP A 10 2.02 11.02 -6.63
C TRP A 10 3.48 11.11 -7.12
N PRO A 11 4.29 11.99 -6.51
CA PRO A 11 5.68 12.19 -6.93
C PRO A 11 6.52 10.92 -6.74
N LYS A 12 7.24 10.49 -7.78
CA LYS A 12 8.15 9.33 -7.67
C LYS A 12 9.39 9.70 -6.87
N LEU A 13 9.86 8.77 -6.02
CA LEU A 13 11.01 9.01 -5.15
C LEU A 13 12.32 8.66 -5.87
N GLU A 14 13.34 9.50 -5.73
CA GLU A 14 14.58 9.41 -6.51
C GLU A 14 15.38 8.11 -6.26
N ARG A 15 15.41 7.64 -5.01
CA ARG A 15 16.19 6.47 -4.60
C ARG A 15 15.38 5.18 -4.48
N GLN A 16 14.05 5.27 -4.61
CA GLN A 16 13.21 4.07 -4.59
C GLN A 16 12.95 3.58 -6.00
N THR A 17 12.95 2.26 -6.16
CA THR A 17 12.54 1.66 -7.42
C THR A 17 11.04 1.85 -7.61
N GLU A 18 10.65 2.42 -8.75
CA GLU A 18 9.25 2.48 -9.12
C GLU A 18 8.73 1.08 -9.45
N PHE A 19 7.69 0.66 -8.73
CA PHE A 19 6.88 -0.51 -9.04
C PHE A 19 5.51 -0.11 -9.57
N HIS A 20 5.07 -0.81 -10.61
CA HIS A 20 3.74 -0.64 -11.19
C HIS A 20 2.78 -1.64 -10.52
N LEU A 21 2.52 -1.47 -9.23
CA LEU A 21 1.59 -2.31 -8.49
C LEU A 21 0.13 -1.90 -8.77
N PRO A 22 -0.79 -2.86 -8.94
CA PRO A 22 -2.21 -2.53 -9.01
C PRO A 22 -2.71 -2.02 -7.65
N PRO A 23 -3.41 -0.87 -7.58
CA PRO A 23 -3.84 -0.32 -6.30
C PRO A 23 -4.97 -1.15 -5.71
N HIS A 24 -4.81 -1.53 -4.44
CA HIS A 24 -5.73 -2.41 -3.73
C HIS A 24 -7.03 -1.72 -3.26
N GLY A 25 -6.92 -0.51 -2.68
CA GLY A 25 -8.07 0.24 -2.18
C GLY A 25 -9.20 0.40 -3.23
N PRO A 26 -8.89 0.83 -4.47
CA PRO A 26 -9.87 0.95 -5.54
C PRO A 26 -10.63 -0.35 -5.87
N VAL A 27 -9.95 -1.50 -5.96
CA VAL A 27 -10.61 -2.78 -6.32
C VAL A 27 -11.47 -3.32 -5.19
N VAL A 28 -11.09 -3.08 -3.94
CA VAL A 28 -11.92 -3.42 -2.76
C VAL A 28 -13.16 -2.52 -2.73
N PHE A 29 -12.97 -1.21 -2.91
CA PHE A 29 -14.09 -0.26 -2.99
C PHE A 29 -15.06 -0.60 -4.13
N ALA A 30 -14.54 -0.95 -5.31
CA ALA A 30 -15.34 -1.30 -6.48
C ALA A 30 -16.24 -2.52 -6.25
N ALA A 31 -15.88 -3.44 -5.33
CA ALA A 31 -16.73 -4.55 -4.94
C ALA A 31 -17.96 -4.13 -4.10
N THR A 32 -17.94 -2.90 -3.55
CA THR A 32 -19.07 -2.33 -2.80
C THR A 32 -20.03 -1.51 -3.67
N VAL A 33 -19.64 -1.25 -4.93
CA VAL A 33 -20.41 -0.45 -5.87
C VAL A 33 -21.55 -1.32 -6.45
N PRO A 34 -22.82 -0.86 -6.40
CA PRO A 34 -23.94 -1.60 -6.97
C PRO A 34 -23.73 -1.96 -8.45
N GLU A 35 -24.19 -3.15 -8.86
CA GLU A 35 -23.97 -3.69 -10.22
C GLU A 35 -24.55 -2.80 -11.33
N GLU A 36 -25.62 -2.04 -11.04
CA GLU A 36 -26.24 -1.14 -12.02
C GLU A 36 -25.46 0.16 -12.26
N VAL A 37 -24.37 0.40 -11.52
CA VAL A 37 -23.45 1.52 -11.75
C VAL A 37 -22.40 1.09 -12.78
N ASP A 38 -22.35 1.80 -13.89
CA ASP A 38 -21.30 1.66 -14.88
C ASP A 38 -20.02 2.34 -14.33
N LEU A 39 -19.14 1.52 -13.77
CA LEU A 39 -17.92 1.95 -13.07
C LEU A 39 -16.70 1.84 -13.98
N THR A 40 -16.08 2.97 -14.28
CA THR A 40 -14.76 3.03 -14.93
C THR A 40 -13.67 3.38 -13.92
N PHE A 41 -12.44 2.97 -14.19
CA PHE A 41 -11.30 3.21 -13.32
C PHE A 41 -10.13 3.85 -14.09
N THR A 42 -9.49 4.84 -13.49
CA THR A 42 -8.25 5.46 -13.98
C THR A 42 -7.21 5.47 -12.86
N ASP A 43 -6.09 4.81 -13.11
CA ASP A 43 -4.89 4.93 -12.29
C ASP A 43 -3.96 5.97 -12.89
N GLU A 44 -3.93 7.17 -12.30
CA GLU A 44 -3.17 8.30 -12.84
C GLU A 44 -1.65 8.07 -12.80
N ASN A 45 -1.19 7.06 -12.06
CA ASN A 45 0.23 6.66 -12.08
C ASN A 45 0.61 5.88 -13.34
N ARG A 46 -0.37 5.44 -14.13
CA ARG A 46 -0.18 4.57 -15.31
C ARG A 46 -0.67 5.22 -16.59
N GLU A 47 -1.69 6.05 -16.51
CA GLU A 47 -2.31 6.73 -17.65
C GLU A 47 -2.91 8.08 -17.22
N PRO A 48 -3.02 9.08 -18.10
CA PRO A 48 -3.61 10.36 -17.73
C PRO A 48 -5.12 10.25 -17.48
N VAL A 49 -5.64 11.15 -16.64
CA VAL A 49 -7.09 11.34 -16.50
C VAL A 49 -7.64 12.01 -17.75
N ASP A 50 -8.54 11.32 -18.45
CA ASP A 50 -9.42 11.93 -19.46
C ASP A 50 -10.52 12.73 -18.75
N PHE A 51 -10.44 14.06 -18.84
CA PHE A 51 -11.43 14.97 -18.25
C PHE A 51 -12.63 15.23 -19.15
N ASP A 52 -12.59 14.80 -20.41
CA ASP A 52 -13.68 15.02 -21.38
C ASP A 52 -14.65 13.83 -21.45
N GLU A 53 -14.29 12.72 -20.80
CA GLU A 53 -15.17 11.59 -20.54
C GLU A 53 -16.45 12.04 -19.82
N GLN A 54 -17.60 11.65 -20.38
CA GLN A 54 -18.91 12.00 -19.85
C GLN A 54 -19.26 11.09 -18.67
N VAL A 55 -19.26 11.63 -17.46
CA VAL A 55 -19.52 10.91 -16.20
C VAL A 55 -20.53 11.66 -15.34
N ASP A 56 -21.34 10.93 -14.58
CA ASP A 56 -22.35 11.52 -13.69
C ASP A 56 -21.77 11.81 -12.30
N LEU A 57 -20.84 10.96 -11.83
CA LEU A 57 -20.21 11.03 -10.52
C LEU A 57 -18.73 10.66 -10.62
N VAL A 58 -17.86 11.40 -9.93
CA VAL A 58 -16.43 11.08 -9.81
C VAL A 58 -16.11 10.69 -8.37
N GLY A 59 -15.49 9.52 -8.20
CA GLY A 59 -14.90 9.09 -6.93
C GLY A 59 -13.39 9.25 -6.95
N LEU A 60 -12.82 9.89 -5.93
CA LEU A 60 -11.37 9.96 -5.74
C LEU A 60 -10.95 9.00 -4.63
N SER A 61 -10.15 8.00 -4.97
CA SER A 61 -9.52 7.08 -4.02
C SER A 61 -8.12 7.59 -3.68
N VAL A 62 -7.99 8.28 -2.55
CA VAL A 62 -6.75 8.94 -2.15
C VAL A 62 -6.08 8.17 -1.01
N MET A 63 -4.93 7.55 -1.29
CA MET A 63 -4.23 6.67 -0.36
C MET A 63 -3.15 7.41 0.45
N LEU A 64 -2.37 8.27 -0.20
CA LEU A 64 -1.20 8.95 0.37
C LEU A 64 -1.47 10.44 0.57
N THR A 65 -0.98 11.01 1.67
CA THR A 65 -1.08 12.47 1.92
C THR A 65 -0.49 13.29 0.77
N CYS A 66 0.59 12.85 0.14
CA CYS A 66 1.19 13.54 -0.99
C CYS A 66 0.34 13.54 -2.28
N GLN A 67 -0.72 12.73 -2.36
CA GLN A 67 -1.70 12.78 -3.45
C GLN A 67 -2.72 13.92 -3.26
N MET A 68 -2.89 14.47 -2.05
CA MET A 68 -3.96 15.41 -1.74
C MET A 68 -3.98 16.64 -2.67
N PRO A 69 -2.85 17.33 -2.93
CA PRO A 69 -2.85 18.48 -3.85
C PRO A 69 -3.32 18.11 -5.27
N ARG A 70 -2.92 16.94 -5.77
CA ARG A 70 -3.35 16.46 -7.09
C ARG A 70 -4.83 16.07 -7.08
N ALA A 71 -5.29 15.42 -6.02
CA ALA A 71 -6.69 15.06 -5.84
C ALA A 71 -7.61 16.31 -5.83
N PHE A 72 -7.19 17.38 -5.15
CA PHE A 72 -7.90 18.67 -5.15
C PHE A 72 -8.00 19.27 -6.56
N ALA A 73 -6.88 19.31 -7.29
CA ALA A 73 -6.87 19.82 -8.66
C ALA A 73 -7.80 19.01 -9.61
N ILE A 74 -7.83 17.68 -9.46
CA ILE A 74 -8.75 16.83 -10.22
C ILE A 74 -10.20 17.13 -9.84
N ALA A 75 -10.50 17.22 -8.54
CA ALA A 75 -11.85 17.48 -8.04
C ALA A 75 -12.39 18.83 -8.54
N ASP A 76 -11.59 19.89 -8.42
CA ASP A 76 -11.99 21.24 -8.83
C ASP A 76 -12.25 21.31 -10.34
N ALA A 77 -11.46 20.60 -11.15
CA ALA A 77 -11.66 20.52 -12.59
C ALA A 77 -13.01 19.85 -12.96
N TYR A 78 -13.40 18.77 -12.28
CA TYR A 78 -14.70 18.13 -12.51
C TYR A 78 -15.86 18.98 -11.97
N ARG A 79 -15.71 19.60 -10.80
CA ARG A 79 -16.73 20.48 -10.22
C ARG A 79 -16.97 21.72 -11.06
N ALA A 80 -15.93 22.28 -11.69
CA ALA A 80 -16.06 23.37 -12.65
C ALA A 80 -16.90 22.99 -13.88
N LYS A 81 -16.95 21.69 -14.24
CA LYS A 81 -17.81 21.13 -15.28
C LYS A 81 -19.21 20.73 -14.76
N GLY A 82 -19.53 20.98 -13.50
CA GLY A 82 -20.80 20.62 -12.86
C GLY A 82 -20.93 19.15 -12.46
N VAL A 83 -19.85 18.37 -12.56
CA VAL A 83 -19.84 16.95 -12.15
C VAL A 83 -19.62 16.85 -10.65
N LYS A 84 -20.40 16.00 -9.97
CA LYS A 84 -20.28 15.78 -8.53
C LYS A 84 -19.04 14.95 -8.20
N VAL A 85 -18.34 15.33 -7.13
CA VAL A 85 -17.11 14.64 -6.69
C VAL A 85 -17.26 14.15 -5.25
N ILE A 86 -16.94 12.86 -5.05
CA ILE A 86 -16.83 12.22 -3.73
C ILE A 86 -15.39 11.80 -3.43
N PHE A 87 -14.88 12.15 -2.25
CA PHE A 87 -13.56 11.70 -1.78
C PHE A 87 -13.67 10.50 -0.85
N GLY A 88 -12.70 9.58 -0.93
CA GLY A 88 -12.52 8.49 0.02
C GLY A 88 -11.08 7.97 -0.01
N GLY A 89 -10.76 7.05 0.90
CA GLY A 89 -9.42 6.47 1.03
C GLY A 89 -8.67 6.97 2.26
N ILE A 90 -7.48 6.41 2.48
CA ILE A 90 -6.68 6.60 3.70
C ILE A 90 -6.33 8.08 3.91
N ALA A 91 -5.79 8.75 2.89
CA ALA A 91 -5.39 10.14 3.02
C ALA A 91 -6.59 11.06 3.19
N THR A 92 -7.70 10.79 2.51
CA THR A 92 -8.96 11.54 2.74
C THR A 92 -9.38 11.50 4.21
N MET A 93 -9.28 10.34 4.87
CA MET A 93 -9.63 10.23 6.29
C MET A 93 -8.69 11.03 7.20
N LEU A 94 -7.43 11.22 6.82
CA LEU A 94 -6.47 12.06 7.56
C LEU A 94 -6.61 13.56 7.27
N HIS A 95 -7.26 13.91 6.15
CA HIS A 95 -7.37 15.27 5.62
C HIS A 95 -8.84 15.62 5.32
N ALA A 96 -9.77 15.10 6.12
CA ALA A 96 -11.21 15.17 5.82
C ALA A 96 -11.72 16.61 5.70
N GLU A 97 -11.26 17.50 6.57
CA GLU A 97 -11.62 18.92 6.57
C GLU A 97 -11.13 19.63 5.30
N GLU A 98 -9.90 19.39 4.88
CA GLU A 98 -9.32 19.96 3.66
C GLU A 98 -10.01 19.39 2.41
N ALA A 99 -10.29 18.08 2.39
CA ALA A 99 -10.99 17.43 1.30
C ALA A 99 -12.42 17.98 1.11
N ALA A 100 -13.12 18.31 2.21
CA ALA A 100 -14.47 18.87 2.14
C ALA A 100 -14.55 20.22 1.41
N LEU A 101 -13.45 20.99 1.33
CA LEU A 101 -13.40 22.24 0.57
C LEU A 101 -13.45 22.00 -0.95
N HIS A 102 -12.93 20.85 -1.39
CA HIS A 102 -12.81 20.48 -2.80
C HIS A 102 -13.85 19.46 -3.25
N ALA A 103 -14.68 18.94 -2.35
CA ALA A 103 -15.63 17.87 -2.63
C ALA A 103 -17.10 18.32 -2.58
N ASP A 104 -17.99 17.59 -3.26
CA ASP A 104 -19.43 17.63 -2.97
C ASP A 104 -19.80 16.67 -1.84
N SER A 105 -18.99 15.63 -1.63
CA SER A 105 -19.17 14.65 -0.57
C SER A 105 -17.85 14.05 -0.11
N VAL A 106 -17.75 13.70 1.18
CA VAL A 106 -16.62 12.97 1.74
C VAL A 106 -17.12 11.68 2.40
N PHE A 107 -16.47 10.55 2.12
CA PHE A 107 -16.75 9.27 2.74
C PHE A 107 -15.62 8.88 3.70
N LEU A 108 -15.93 8.74 4.99
CA LEU A 108 -14.97 8.33 6.02
C LEU A 108 -15.28 6.92 6.51
N GLY A 109 -14.26 6.07 6.58
CA GLY A 109 -14.38 4.68 7.02
C GLY A 109 -14.51 3.69 5.85
N GLU A 110 -15.05 2.52 6.18
CA GLU A 110 -15.16 1.36 5.27
C GLU A 110 -16.52 1.34 4.55
N ALA A 111 -16.52 0.99 3.26
CA ALA A 111 -17.65 1.16 2.34
C ALA A 111 -18.62 -0.04 2.29
N GLU A 112 -18.19 -1.19 2.79
CA GLU A 112 -18.97 -2.45 2.74
C GLU A 112 -20.33 -2.27 3.42
N GLY A 113 -21.39 -2.66 2.70
CA GLY A 113 -22.78 -2.54 3.16
C GLY A 113 -23.34 -1.12 3.21
N ARG A 114 -22.60 -0.11 2.73
CA ARG A 114 -22.98 1.31 2.87
C ARG A 114 -23.06 2.08 1.56
N PHE A 115 -22.21 1.73 0.59
CA PHE A 115 -22.08 2.54 -0.62
C PHE A 115 -23.33 2.56 -1.51
N GLY A 116 -24.18 1.53 -1.43
CA GLY A 116 -25.49 1.53 -2.09
C GLY A 116 -26.36 2.74 -1.70
N GLN A 117 -26.40 3.09 -0.41
CA GLN A 117 -27.15 4.27 0.06
C GLN A 117 -26.59 5.58 -0.51
N VAL A 118 -25.27 5.69 -0.68
CA VAL A 118 -24.63 6.88 -1.27
C VAL A 118 -25.09 7.07 -2.71
N ILE A 119 -25.20 5.97 -3.47
CA ILE A 119 -25.68 5.98 -4.85
C ILE A 119 -27.18 6.31 -4.92
N GLU A 120 -28.00 5.80 -4.01
CA GLU A 120 -29.43 6.17 -3.91
C GLU A 120 -29.60 7.66 -3.58
N ASP A 121 -28.86 8.17 -2.59
CA ASP A 121 -28.86 9.58 -2.20
C ASP A 121 -28.44 10.46 -3.39
N PHE A 122 -27.42 10.05 -4.15
CA PHE A 122 -27.01 10.75 -5.39
C PHE A 122 -28.12 10.77 -6.44
N LYS A 123 -28.70 9.61 -6.78
CA LYS A 123 -29.80 9.50 -7.77
C LYS A 123 -31.02 10.35 -7.38
N ALA A 124 -31.28 10.48 -6.07
CA ALA A 124 -32.37 11.29 -5.53
C ALA A 124 -32.07 12.80 -5.41
N GLY A 125 -30.87 13.25 -5.80
CA GLY A 125 -30.44 14.64 -5.64
C GLY A 125 -30.20 15.05 -4.17
N LYS A 126 -29.95 14.07 -3.29
CA LYS A 126 -29.80 14.21 -1.83
C LYS A 126 -28.43 13.75 -1.34
N LEU A 127 -27.40 13.78 -2.20
CA LEU A 127 -26.03 13.42 -1.82
C LEU A 127 -25.60 14.24 -0.60
N LYS A 128 -25.26 13.55 0.50
CA LYS A 128 -24.82 14.21 1.73
C LYS A 128 -23.40 14.76 1.59
N PRO A 129 -23.08 15.90 2.21
CA PRO A 129 -21.72 16.44 2.21
C PRO A 129 -20.73 15.53 2.95
N LEU A 130 -21.20 14.71 3.89
CA LEU A 130 -20.37 13.81 4.69
C LEU A 130 -21.13 12.51 5.00
N TYR A 131 -20.46 11.38 4.75
CA TYR A 131 -20.81 10.06 5.22
C TYR A 131 -19.73 9.59 6.18
N ASP A 132 -19.94 9.80 7.49
CA ASP A 132 -18.95 9.47 8.51
C ASP A 132 -19.23 8.12 9.16
N TYR A 133 -18.38 7.15 8.85
CA TYR A 133 -18.33 5.85 9.49
C TYR A 133 -16.93 5.52 10.02
N LEU A 134 -16.08 6.53 10.25
CA LEU A 134 -14.68 6.35 10.65
C LEU A 134 -14.55 5.52 11.94
N ARG A 135 -15.51 5.66 12.85
CA ARG A 135 -15.54 4.96 14.14
C ARG A 135 -16.48 3.76 14.19
N VAL A 136 -17.23 3.52 13.12
CA VAL A 136 -18.20 2.43 13.04
C VAL A 136 -17.73 1.47 11.96
N HIS A 137 -17.03 0.41 12.35
CA HIS A 137 -16.58 -0.60 11.40
C HIS A 137 -17.75 -1.49 10.97
N PRO A 138 -17.87 -1.85 9.68
CA PRO A 138 -18.83 -2.85 9.24
C PRO A 138 -18.45 -4.23 9.78
N ASP A 139 -19.41 -5.16 9.74
CA ASP A 139 -19.11 -6.57 9.97
C ASP A 139 -18.04 -7.02 8.97
N ILE A 140 -16.96 -7.63 9.48
CA ILE A 140 -15.84 -8.10 8.67
C ILE A 140 -16.27 -9.19 7.66
N ASN A 141 -17.38 -9.88 7.92
CA ASN A 141 -17.95 -10.87 7.01
C ASN A 141 -18.47 -10.26 5.69
N LEU A 142 -18.72 -8.95 5.64
CA LEU A 142 -19.14 -8.26 4.42
C LEU A 142 -17.99 -8.05 3.43
N VAL A 143 -16.74 -8.26 3.86
CA VAL A 143 -15.55 -8.09 3.00
C VAL A 143 -15.36 -9.31 2.09
N GLY A 144 -16.01 -9.25 0.92
CA GLY A 144 -15.91 -10.25 -0.14
C GLY A 144 -14.67 -10.12 -1.03
N THR A 145 -14.71 -10.78 -2.19
CA THR A 145 -13.63 -10.73 -3.19
C THR A 145 -13.54 -9.36 -3.86
N ALA A 146 -12.36 -8.77 -3.97
CA ALA A 146 -12.20 -7.49 -4.66
C ALA A 146 -12.48 -7.58 -6.17
N ARG A 147 -13.06 -6.50 -6.71
CA ARG A 147 -13.50 -6.36 -8.11
C ARG A 147 -12.31 -5.94 -9.01
N ARG A 148 -11.47 -6.91 -9.37
CA ARG A 148 -10.20 -6.69 -10.11
C ARG A 148 -10.36 -6.50 -11.61
N ASP A 149 -11.52 -6.80 -12.18
CA ASP A 149 -11.87 -6.58 -13.58
C ASP A 149 -11.85 -5.09 -13.99
N ILE A 150 -11.94 -4.16 -13.03
CA ILE A 150 -11.75 -2.72 -13.30
C ILE A 150 -10.31 -2.37 -13.72
N LEU A 151 -9.34 -3.25 -13.41
CA LEU A 151 -7.92 -2.99 -13.67
C LEU A 151 -7.57 -3.30 -15.12
N LYS A 152 -6.85 -2.39 -15.77
CA LYS A 152 -6.15 -2.66 -17.03
C LYS A 152 -4.87 -3.44 -16.72
N ARG A 153 -5.00 -4.76 -16.57
CA ARG A 153 -3.93 -5.68 -16.11
C ARG A 153 -2.57 -5.45 -16.76
N ASP A 154 -2.56 -5.12 -18.06
CA ASP A 154 -1.34 -4.89 -18.84
C ASP A 154 -0.49 -3.70 -18.35
N LEU A 155 -1.12 -2.70 -17.71
CA LEU A 155 -0.42 -1.52 -17.16
C LEU A 155 0.44 -1.84 -15.94
N TYR A 156 0.22 -3.00 -15.30
CA TYR A 156 0.89 -3.45 -14.08
C TYR A 156 1.98 -4.49 -14.35
N ASN A 157 2.48 -4.51 -15.58
CA ASN A 157 3.71 -5.19 -15.94
C ASN A 157 4.89 -4.23 -15.82
N TYR A 158 5.96 -4.69 -15.17
CA TYR A 158 7.21 -3.95 -15.06
C TYR A 158 8.35 -4.80 -15.62
N ARG A 159 9.05 -4.28 -16.64
CA ARG A 159 10.18 -4.97 -17.30
C ARG A 159 9.86 -6.40 -17.76
N GLY A 160 8.63 -6.62 -18.26
CA GLY A 160 8.17 -7.93 -18.74
C GLY A 160 7.72 -8.91 -17.65
N VAL A 161 7.60 -8.45 -16.41
CA VAL A 161 7.13 -9.23 -15.26
C VAL A 161 5.80 -8.65 -14.78
N GLN A 162 4.78 -9.51 -14.66
CA GLN A 162 3.54 -9.16 -13.95
C GLN A 162 3.88 -8.96 -12.48
N MET A 163 3.62 -7.75 -11.97
CA MET A 163 3.85 -7.41 -10.58
C MET A 163 2.88 -8.14 -9.64
N VAL A 164 3.15 -8.11 -8.34
CA VAL A 164 2.31 -8.77 -7.33
C VAL A 164 0.88 -8.20 -7.32
N ASP A 165 -0.12 -9.06 -7.14
CA ASP A 165 -1.48 -8.64 -6.84
C ASP A 165 -1.65 -8.46 -5.33
N LEU A 166 -2.34 -7.39 -4.94
CA LEU A 166 -2.51 -7.04 -3.53
C LEU A 166 -3.80 -7.67 -2.99
N VAL A 167 -3.74 -8.18 -1.77
CA VAL A 167 -4.84 -8.81 -1.02
C VAL A 167 -4.70 -8.49 0.45
N HIS A 168 -5.78 -8.57 1.22
CA HIS A 168 -5.72 -8.47 2.68
C HIS A 168 -6.46 -9.64 3.32
N ALA A 169 -5.88 -10.24 4.34
CA ALA A 169 -6.50 -11.34 5.09
C ALA A 169 -7.27 -10.84 6.34
N SER A 170 -7.01 -9.61 6.77
CA SER A 170 -7.63 -8.98 7.92
C SER A 170 -7.68 -7.46 7.77
N ARG A 171 -8.42 -6.80 8.67
CA ARG A 171 -8.41 -5.34 8.85
C ARG A 171 -8.10 -4.99 10.30
N GLY A 172 -7.63 -3.76 10.48
CA GLY A 172 -7.23 -3.25 11.80
C GLY A 172 -5.90 -3.83 12.29
N CYS A 173 -5.37 -3.21 13.34
CA CYS A 173 -4.11 -3.61 13.96
C CYS A 173 -4.21 -3.44 15.48
N LYS A 174 -3.90 -4.47 16.27
CA LYS A 174 -3.91 -4.36 17.75
C LYS A 174 -2.80 -3.47 18.31
N PHE A 175 -1.79 -3.15 17.51
CA PHE A 175 -0.66 -2.32 17.90
C PHE A 175 -0.94 -0.83 17.72
N ASN A 176 -0.16 0.01 18.42
CA ASN A 176 -0.28 1.47 18.36
C ASN A 176 1.10 2.13 18.29
N CYS A 177 1.85 1.80 17.23
CA CYS A 177 3.18 2.34 17.00
C CYS A 177 3.11 3.87 16.82
N PHE A 178 4.06 4.60 17.42
CA PHE A 178 4.05 6.06 17.46
C PHE A 178 4.04 6.80 16.10
N PRO A 179 4.64 6.27 14.99
CA PRO A 179 4.61 6.96 13.70
C PRO A 179 3.40 6.54 12.84
N CYS A 180 2.62 5.56 13.28
CA CYS A 180 1.60 4.91 12.47
C CYS A 180 0.22 5.55 12.71
N CYS A 181 -0.53 5.81 11.63
CA CYS A 181 -1.88 6.34 11.69
C CYS A 181 -2.98 5.25 11.73
N THR A 182 -2.61 3.96 11.62
CA THR A 182 -3.57 2.85 11.54
C THR A 182 -4.54 2.82 12.72
N SER A 183 -4.08 3.15 13.93
CA SER A 183 -4.96 3.18 15.11
C SER A 183 -6.03 4.28 15.05
N TYR A 184 -5.72 5.40 14.39
CA TYR A 184 -6.70 6.44 14.10
C TYR A 184 -7.68 6.00 13.01
N LEU A 185 -7.20 5.33 11.95
CA LEU A 185 -7.99 4.97 10.77
C LEU A 185 -8.92 3.76 10.98
N GLY A 186 -8.38 2.65 11.50
CA GLY A 186 -9.09 1.37 11.61
C GLY A 186 -9.26 0.87 13.04
N GLY A 187 -8.97 1.74 14.03
CA GLY A 187 -8.97 1.38 15.45
C GLY A 187 -7.83 0.46 15.86
N ARG A 188 -7.90 -0.05 17.10
CA ARG A 188 -6.88 -0.91 17.71
C ARG A 188 -7.36 -2.36 17.88
N VAL A 189 -8.21 -2.80 16.95
CA VAL A 189 -8.86 -4.12 17.03
C VAL A 189 -8.50 -4.91 15.78
N PHE A 190 -7.98 -6.11 16.00
CA PHE A 190 -7.76 -7.08 14.94
C PHE A 190 -9.10 -7.65 14.47
N ARG A 191 -9.40 -7.54 13.18
CA ARG A 191 -10.60 -8.09 12.55
C ARG A 191 -10.19 -9.05 11.42
N PRO A 192 -9.96 -10.34 11.72
CA PRO A 192 -9.66 -11.33 10.71
C PRO A 192 -10.86 -11.53 9.79
N ARG A 193 -10.63 -11.63 8.48
CA ARG A 193 -11.67 -12.10 7.56
C ARG A 193 -11.87 -13.62 7.76
N PRO A 194 -13.07 -14.15 7.47
CA PRO A 194 -13.26 -15.59 7.36
C PRO A 194 -12.25 -16.21 6.39
N ILE A 195 -11.61 -17.30 6.80
CA ILE A 195 -10.52 -17.91 6.03
C ILE A 195 -11.02 -18.39 4.66
N ASP A 196 -12.24 -18.93 4.59
CA ASP A 196 -12.89 -19.33 3.34
C ASP A 196 -13.04 -18.16 2.36
N LYS A 197 -13.40 -16.96 2.85
CA LYS A 197 -13.49 -15.75 2.02
C LYS A 197 -12.13 -15.28 1.53
N VAL A 198 -11.09 -15.41 2.35
CA VAL A 198 -9.72 -15.12 1.93
C VAL A 198 -9.28 -16.11 0.85
N VAL A 199 -9.47 -17.41 1.07
CA VAL A 199 -9.13 -18.47 0.10
C VAL A 199 -9.87 -18.28 -1.22
N GLU A 200 -11.18 -18.01 -1.18
CA GLU A 200 -12.01 -17.73 -2.36
C GLU A 200 -11.41 -16.58 -3.20
N GLU A 201 -10.98 -15.50 -2.54
CA GLU A 201 -10.32 -14.39 -3.22
C GLU A 201 -8.97 -14.80 -3.81
N LEU A 202 -8.12 -15.49 -3.05
CA LEU A 202 -6.79 -15.93 -3.51
C LEU A 202 -6.87 -16.89 -4.71
N GLU A 203 -7.85 -17.79 -4.71
CA GLU A 203 -8.13 -18.73 -5.80
C GLU A 203 -8.56 -17.99 -7.08
N SER A 204 -9.38 -16.95 -6.95
CA SER A 204 -9.87 -16.16 -8.09
C SER A 204 -8.75 -15.41 -8.82
N ILE A 205 -7.61 -15.15 -8.18
CA ILE A 205 -6.51 -14.36 -8.74
C ILE A 205 -5.67 -15.23 -9.68
N PRO A 206 -5.58 -14.91 -10.99
CA PRO A 206 -4.78 -15.72 -11.93
C PRO A 206 -3.27 -15.59 -11.71
N ASN A 207 -2.83 -14.51 -11.06
CA ASN A 207 -1.44 -14.28 -10.71
C ASN A 207 -1.03 -15.19 -9.55
N ASN A 208 0.19 -15.70 -9.58
CA ASN A 208 0.72 -16.52 -8.50
C ASN A 208 1.54 -15.72 -7.50
N ARG A 209 1.79 -14.44 -7.77
CA ARG A 209 2.60 -13.58 -6.91
C ARG A 209 1.70 -12.55 -6.25
N LEU A 210 1.68 -12.55 -4.93
CA LEU A 210 0.75 -11.76 -4.13
C LEU A 210 1.49 -10.92 -3.09
N PHE A 211 0.86 -9.83 -2.67
CA PHE A 211 1.24 -9.09 -1.46
C PHE A 211 0.04 -9.07 -0.52
N ILE A 212 0.19 -9.72 0.63
CA ILE A 212 -0.74 -9.61 1.75
C ILE A 212 -0.45 -8.30 2.48
N VAL A 213 -1.28 -7.29 2.23
CA VAL A 213 -1.05 -5.88 2.62
C VAL A 213 -1.52 -5.53 4.02
N ASP A 214 -1.94 -6.52 4.81
CA ASP A 214 -2.24 -6.38 6.23
C ASP A 214 -1.12 -5.60 6.94
N ASN A 215 -1.48 -4.66 7.82
CA ASN A 215 -0.49 -3.84 8.54
C ASN A 215 0.53 -4.67 9.33
N SER A 216 0.07 -5.81 9.84
CA SER A 216 0.90 -6.86 10.42
C SER A 216 0.10 -8.15 10.41
N LEU A 217 0.75 -9.24 10.03
CA LEU A 217 0.18 -10.58 10.17
C LEU A 217 0.40 -11.13 11.59
N ALA A 218 1.36 -10.60 12.35
CA ALA A 218 1.72 -11.01 13.71
C ALA A 218 0.67 -10.66 14.81
N GLN A 219 -0.61 -10.89 14.55
CA GLN A 219 -1.70 -10.47 15.42
C GLN A 219 -2.36 -11.61 16.21
N ASP A 220 -2.46 -12.81 15.64
CA ASP A 220 -3.04 -13.99 16.29
C ASP A 220 -2.35 -15.27 15.77
N LYS A 221 -1.86 -16.12 16.69
CA LYS A 221 -1.04 -17.29 16.33
C LYS A 221 -1.86 -18.38 15.66
N GLU A 222 -3.00 -18.75 16.23
CA GLU A 222 -3.80 -19.87 15.72
C GLU A 222 -4.48 -19.49 14.41
N TRP A 223 -4.98 -18.27 14.29
CA TRP A 223 -5.50 -17.77 13.01
C TRP A 223 -4.46 -17.78 11.89
N LEU A 224 -3.20 -17.41 12.18
CA LEU A 224 -2.12 -17.50 11.18
C LEU A 224 -1.87 -18.94 10.74
N LYS A 225 -1.83 -19.88 11.69
CA LYS A 225 -1.64 -21.30 11.39
C LYS A 225 -2.75 -21.81 10.50
N ASP A 226 -4.00 -21.48 10.80
CA ASP A 226 -5.16 -21.90 10.02
C ASP A 226 -5.17 -21.25 8.62
N LEU A 227 -4.87 -19.95 8.54
CA LEU A 227 -4.74 -19.24 7.27
C LEU A 227 -3.67 -19.87 6.38
N PHE A 228 -2.46 -20.08 6.91
CA PHE A 228 -1.35 -20.64 6.14
C PHE A 228 -1.63 -22.07 5.70
N LYS A 229 -2.21 -22.92 6.57
CA LYS A 229 -2.66 -24.27 6.19
C LYS A 229 -3.66 -24.22 5.03
N ALA A 230 -4.60 -23.29 5.06
CA ALA A 230 -5.59 -23.12 3.99
C ALA A 230 -4.97 -22.57 2.68
N MET A 231 -3.87 -21.83 2.78
CA MET A 231 -3.16 -21.27 1.63
C MET A 231 -2.20 -22.26 0.93
N ILE A 232 -1.66 -23.25 1.65
CA ILE A 232 -0.70 -24.24 1.10
C ILE A 232 -1.19 -24.87 -0.23
N PRO A 233 -2.44 -25.35 -0.35
CA PRO A 233 -2.92 -25.98 -1.59
C PRO A 233 -2.97 -25.03 -2.78
N LEU A 234 -3.05 -23.71 -2.55
CA LEU A 234 -3.19 -22.71 -3.59
C LEU A 234 -1.90 -22.49 -4.39
N LYS A 235 -0.75 -22.93 -3.84
CA LYS A 235 0.59 -22.80 -4.44
C LYS A 235 0.94 -21.36 -4.86
N LYS A 236 0.31 -20.37 -4.24
CA LYS A 236 0.63 -18.95 -4.42
C LYS A 236 1.99 -18.64 -3.78
N LYS A 237 2.60 -17.54 -4.18
CA LYS A 237 3.87 -17.01 -3.69
C LYS A 237 3.60 -15.62 -3.19
N TRP A 238 3.87 -15.35 -1.93
CA TRP A 238 3.41 -14.10 -1.33
C TRP A 238 4.47 -13.45 -0.47
N VAL A 239 4.29 -12.14 -0.35
CA VAL A 239 5.04 -11.26 0.53
C VAL A 239 4.09 -10.59 1.52
N SER A 240 4.59 -10.12 2.65
CA SER A 240 3.78 -9.40 3.63
C SER A 240 4.59 -8.43 4.49
N HIS A 241 3.89 -7.56 5.20
CA HIS A 241 4.40 -6.93 6.43
C HIS A 241 4.72 -7.98 7.50
N PRO A 242 5.29 -7.60 8.68
CA PRO A 242 5.83 -8.56 9.62
C PRO A 242 4.85 -9.68 10.00
N VAL A 243 5.36 -10.91 9.94
CA VAL A 243 4.72 -12.13 10.43
C VAL A 243 5.14 -12.42 11.88
N MET A 244 4.47 -13.37 12.54
CA MET A 244 4.82 -13.76 13.89
C MET A 244 6.15 -14.55 13.91
N TYR A 245 7.01 -14.20 14.86
CA TYR A 245 8.28 -14.87 15.11
C TYR A 245 8.08 -16.10 15.99
N ASP A 246 7.61 -17.17 15.38
CA ASP A 246 7.37 -18.46 15.99
C ASP A 246 7.71 -19.54 14.96
N ASP A 247 8.46 -20.56 15.37
CA ASP A 247 9.04 -21.56 14.46
C ASP A 247 7.95 -22.28 13.64
N GLU A 248 6.87 -22.72 14.29
CA GLU A 248 5.75 -23.39 13.62
C GLU A 248 5.03 -22.45 12.64
N VAL A 249 4.87 -21.18 13.01
CA VAL A 249 4.22 -20.18 12.14
C VAL A 249 5.08 -19.87 10.92
N LEU A 250 6.39 -19.72 11.09
CA LEU A 250 7.32 -19.43 10.00
C LEU A 250 7.46 -20.61 9.04
N ASP A 251 7.49 -21.84 9.55
CA ASP A 251 7.47 -23.06 8.75
C ASP A 251 6.20 -23.14 7.89
N LEU A 252 5.02 -22.95 8.51
CA LEU A 252 3.75 -22.91 7.78
C LEU A 252 3.69 -21.76 6.77
N ALA A 253 4.23 -20.58 7.11
CA ALA A 253 4.29 -19.45 6.19
C ALA A 253 5.14 -19.79 4.95
N ALA A 254 6.32 -20.39 5.14
CA ALA A 254 7.21 -20.80 4.07
C ALA A 254 6.56 -21.85 3.15
N GLN A 255 5.91 -22.87 3.74
CA GLN A 255 5.13 -23.88 3.02
C GLN A 255 3.96 -23.27 2.25
N ALA A 256 3.25 -22.30 2.84
CA ALA A 256 2.16 -21.57 2.22
C ALA A 256 2.61 -20.62 1.09
N GLY A 257 3.91 -20.52 0.83
CA GLY A 257 4.45 -19.73 -0.27
C GLY A 257 5.07 -18.39 0.12
N CYS A 258 5.23 -18.10 1.41
CA CYS A 258 5.98 -16.92 1.84
C CYS A 258 7.41 -17.02 1.30
N TRP A 259 7.88 -15.96 0.67
CA TRP A 259 9.26 -15.88 0.19
C TRP A 259 9.96 -14.61 0.65
N TYR A 260 9.22 -13.65 1.21
CA TYR A 260 9.75 -12.34 1.53
C TYR A 260 8.86 -11.61 2.54
N VAL A 261 9.46 -11.00 3.56
CA VAL A 261 8.75 -10.24 4.59
C VAL A 261 9.39 -8.86 4.75
N TYR A 262 8.55 -7.83 4.81
CA TYR A 262 8.95 -6.50 5.25
C TYR A 262 9.10 -6.52 6.76
N GLN A 263 10.34 -6.45 7.26
CA GLN A 263 10.66 -6.44 8.67
C GLN A 263 11.13 -5.05 9.12
N ALA A 264 10.40 -4.47 10.07
CA ALA A 264 10.82 -3.23 10.72
C ALA A 264 12.15 -3.43 11.49
N VAL A 265 13.18 -2.70 11.11
CA VAL A 265 14.48 -2.69 11.80
C VAL A 265 14.70 -1.30 12.39
N PHE A 266 14.46 -1.19 13.69
CA PHE A 266 14.44 0.09 14.41
C PHE A 266 15.62 0.27 15.38
N ASP A 267 16.36 -0.79 15.66
CA ASP A 267 17.58 -0.76 16.47
C ASP A 267 18.57 -1.85 16.03
N THR A 268 19.69 -1.94 16.76
CA THR A 268 20.78 -2.91 16.52
C THR A 268 20.81 -4.04 17.56
N SER A 269 19.66 -4.32 18.20
CA SER A 269 19.55 -5.29 19.29
C SER A 269 19.68 -6.75 18.83
N ASP A 270 20.01 -7.63 19.78
CA ASP A 270 20.00 -9.07 19.56
C ASP A 270 18.61 -9.61 19.20
N VAL A 271 17.54 -8.93 19.62
CA VAL A 271 16.16 -9.29 19.23
C VAL A 271 15.98 -9.16 17.73
N ILE A 272 16.44 -8.06 17.13
CA ILE A 272 16.36 -7.88 15.67
C ILE A 272 17.27 -8.87 14.96
N ARG A 273 18.48 -9.09 15.48
CA ARG A 273 19.43 -10.07 14.93
C ARG A 273 18.82 -11.47 14.88
N GLU A 274 18.20 -11.91 15.96
CA GLU A 274 17.57 -13.23 16.03
C GLU A 274 16.36 -13.34 15.10
N ARG A 275 15.55 -12.29 14.97
CA ARG A 275 14.44 -12.23 14.01
C ARG A 275 14.90 -12.41 12.57
N ILE A 276 15.97 -11.72 12.17
CA ILE A 276 16.59 -11.86 10.85
C ILE A 276 17.06 -13.30 10.63
N LYS A 277 17.73 -13.88 11.63
CA LYS A 277 18.21 -15.26 11.58
C LYS A 277 17.08 -16.27 11.45
N GLN A 278 15.99 -16.12 12.19
CA GLN A 278 14.82 -17.00 12.12
C GLN A 278 14.16 -16.98 10.74
N LEU A 279 13.95 -15.81 10.14
CA LEU A 279 13.41 -15.69 8.78
C LEU A 279 14.31 -16.39 7.76
N LYS A 280 15.63 -16.15 7.84
CA LYS A 280 16.61 -16.79 6.97
C LYS A 280 16.63 -18.31 7.12
N ALA A 281 16.53 -18.83 8.35
CA ALA A 281 16.50 -20.27 8.61
C ALA A 281 15.31 -20.98 7.92
N HIS A 282 14.21 -20.25 7.71
CA HIS A 282 13.02 -20.74 7.00
C HIS A 282 13.04 -20.43 5.49
N GLY A 283 14.15 -19.92 4.96
CA GLY A 283 14.27 -19.56 3.54
C GLY A 283 13.41 -18.35 3.13
N ILE A 284 13.03 -17.51 4.09
CA ILE A 284 12.24 -16.30 3.86
C ILE A 284 13.18 -15.10 3.72
N GLY A 285 13.08 -14.41 2.58
CA GLY A 285 13.82 -13.17 2.32
C GLY A 285 13.29 -11.99 3.15
N ILE A 286 14.10 -10.94 3.27
CA ILE A 286 13.83 -9.82 4.18
C ILE A 286 14.00 -8.48 3.45
N GLU A 287 12.94 -7.67 3.44
CA GLU A 287 13.07 -6.21 3.28
C GLU A 287 13.19 -5.60 4.66
N GLY A 288 14.33 -5.03 5.01
CA GLY A 288 14.38 -4.15 6.18
C GLY A 288 13.58 -2.89 5.88
N THR A 289 12.60 -2.56 6.71
CA THR A 289 11.97 -1.22 6.70
C THR A 289 12.57 -0.37 7.80
N ILE A 290 13.30 0.68 7.41
CA ILE A 290 14.10 1.51 8.30
C ILE A 290 13.47 2.89 8.39
N LEU A 291 13.29 3.35 9.63
CA LEU A 291 12.80 4.69 9.93
C LEU A 291 13.94 5.55 10.49
N LEU A 292 14.31 6.59 9.74
CA LEU A 292 15.37 7.53 10.10
C LEU A 292 14.78 8.82 10.72
N GLY A 293 15.51 9.42 11.66
CA GLY A 293 15.15 10.69 12.28
C GLY A 293 14.33 10.57 13.56
N THR A 294 14.34 9.40 14.23
CA THR A 294 13.77 9.28 15.57
C THR A 294 14.57 10.12 16.59
N ASP A 295 13.97 10.48 17.72
CA ASP A 295 14.59 11.41 18.69
C ASP A 295 15.86 10.86 19.37
N ASP A 296 16.06 9.54 19.32
CA ASP A 296 17.22 8.81 19.82
C ASP A 296 18.35 8.66 18.78
N GLN A 297 18.10 9.00 17.53
CA GLN A 297 19.09 8.87 16.45
C GLN A 297 19.92 10.14 16.29
N ASP A 298 21.24 9.99 16.42
CA ASP A 298 22.25 10.92 15.93
C ASP A 298 22.92 10.37 14.64
N GLU A 299 23.85 11.12 14.07
CA GLU A 299 24.57 10.70 12.85
C GLU A 299 25.28 9.35 13.03
N ASN A 300 25.93 9.15 14.18
CA ASN A 300 26.65 7.91 14.47
C ASN A 300 25.69 6.72 14.61
N TYR A 301 24.51 6.92 15.19
CA TYR A 301 23.48 5.90 15.29
C TYR A 301 23.04 5.45 13.91
N VAL A 302 22.69 6.38 13.02
CA VAL A 302 22.24 6.04 11.66
C VAL A 302 23.30 5.23 10.94
N LYS A 303 24.59 5.62 11.05
CA LYS A 303 25.69 4.86 10.46
C LYS A 303 25.80 3.44 11.02
N ARG A 304 25.78 3.29 12.35
CA ARG A 304 25.78 1.97 13.00
C ARG A 304 24.59 1.11 12.56
N LEU A 305 23.41 1.71 12.42
CA LEU A 305 22.21 1.00 11.98
C LEU A 305 22.41 0.45 10.56
N VAL A 306 22.88 1.27 9.61
CA VAL A 306 23.14 0.83 8.23
C VAL A 306 24.18 -0.30 8.19
N HIS A 307 25.30 -0.16 8.89
CA HIS A 307 26.31 -1.21 8.97
C HIS A 307 25.76 -2.50 9.60
N PHE A 308 24.92 -2.40 10.64
CA PHE A 308 24.23 -3.56 11.20
C PHE A 308 23.37 -4.29 10.16
N LEU A 309 22.69 -3.59 9.25
CA LEU A 309 21.92 -4.25 8.17
C LEU A 309 22.83 -5.03 7.22
N MET A 310 23.99 -4.47 6.91
CA MET A 310 24.98 -5.08 6.02
C MET A 310 25.65 -6.29 6.68
N GLU A 311 26.06 -6.17 7.94
CA GLU A 311 26.65 -7.26 8.74
C GLU A 311 25.70 -8.45 8.92
N ASN A 312 24.39 -8.17 8.99
CA ASN A 312 23.36 -9.21 9.07
C ASN A 312 22.86 -9.67 7.69
N GLU A 313 23.50 -9.22 6.62
CA GLU A 313 23.24 -9.57 5.22
C GLU A 313 21.74 -9.51 4.86
N LEU A 314 21.07 -8.39 5.13
CA LEU A 314 19.70 -8.18 4.66
C LEU A 314 19.63 -8.25 3.14
N ASN A 315 18.55 -8.85 2.61
CA ASN A 315 18.39 -8.96 1.15
C ASN A 315 18.15 -7.60 0.53
N ILE A 316 17.26 -6.81 1.11
CA ILE A 316 16.85 -5.48 0.65
C ILE A 316 16.62 -4.60 1.89
N ALA A 317 16.82 -3.31 1.75
CA ALA A 317 16.46 -2.31 2.74
C ALA A 317 15.72 -1.14 2.08
N GLU A 318 14.61 -0.74 2.67
CA GLU A 318 13.87 0.47 2.35
C GLU A 318 14.09 1.48 3.49
N PHE A 319 14.82 2.55 3.19
CA PHE A 319 15.00 3.65 4.12
C PHE A 319 13.91 4.69 3.91
N THR A 320 13.36 5.18 5.02
CA THR A 320 12.37 6.26 5.06
C THR A 320 12.76 7.28 6.12
N VAL A 321 12.32 8.51 5.94
CA VAL A 321 12.37 9.59 6.93
C VAL A 321 11.07 9.56 7.75
N LEU A 322 11.21 9.64 9.08
CA LEU A 322 10.10 9.82 10.00
C LEU A 322 9.23 11.00 9.56
N THR A 323 8.04 10.69 9.04
CA THR A 323 7.11 11.69 8.54
C THR A 323 5.95 11.84 9.51
N PRO A 324 5.76 13.01 10.15
CA PRO A 324 4.71 13.24 11.12
C PRO A 324 3.36 13.48 10.44
N PHE A 325 2.72 12.41 9.95
CA PHE A 325 1.39 12.47 9.34
C PHE A 325 0.31 12.93 10.33
N PRO A 326 -0.75 13.62 9.87
CA PRO A 326 -1.88 14.02 10.71
C PRO A 326 -2.42 12.87 11.57
N HIS A 327 -2.89 13.21 12.77
CA HIS A 327 -3.49 12.28 13.74
C HIS A 327 -2.58 11.15 14.27
N THR A 328 -1.29 11.16 13.95
CA THR A 328 -0.33 10.24 14.58
C THR A 328 0.15 10.76 15.94
N PRO A 329 0.52 9.89 16.89
CA PRO A 329 1.13 10.32 18.15
C PRO A 329 2.40 11.17 17.96
N ILE A 330 3.21 10.87 16.95
CA ILE A 330 4.41 11.64 16.65
C ILE A 330 4.10 13.06 16.17
N ARG A 331 3.04 13.22 15.38
CA ARG A 331 2.59 14.52 14.88
C ARG A 331 2.17 15.42 16.03
N GLU A 332 1.31 14.93 16.92
CA GLU A 332 0.87 15.68 18.10
C GLU A 332 2.07 16.11 18.97
N LYS A 333 3.02 15.19 19.17
CA LYS A 333 4.25 15.47 19.92
C LYS A 333 5.06 16.60 19.27
N PHE A 334 5.28 16.53 17.96
CA PHE A 334 6.12 17.50 17.25
C PHE A 334 5.45 18.86 17.10
N GLU A 335 4.13 18.93 16.95
CA GLU A 335 3.38 20.20 16.97
C GLU A 335 3.50 20.90 18.32
N LYS A 336 3.30 20.19 19.43
CA LYS A 336 3.46 20.74 20.79
C LYS A 336 4.89 21.26 21.06
N GLN A 337 5.88 20.65 20.40
CA GLN A 337 7.28 21.05 20.51
C GLN A 337 7.69 22.14 19.49
N GLY A 338 6.79 22.58 18.61
CA GLY A 338 7.11 23.54 17.55
C GLY A 338 8.11 23.00 16.52
N ARG A 339 8.13 21.67 16.28
CA ARG A 339 9.10 20.99 15.42
C ARG A 339 8.61 20.68 14.01
N ILE A 340 7.34 20.93 13.69
CA ILE A 340 6.83 20.78 12.32
C ILE A 340 7.33 21.95 11.48
N LEU A 341 8.04 21.67 10.38
CA LEU A 341 8.63 22.70 9.52
C LEU A 341 7.73 23.03 8.32
N SER A 342 6.86 22.12 7.91
CA SER A 342 6.02 22.30 6.73
C SER A 342 4.72 21.50 6.82
N ASN A 343 3.62 22.08 6.34
CA ASN A 343 2.36 21.41 6.04
C ASN A 343 2.09 21.36 4.53
N ASP A 344 3.15 21.49 3.72
CA ASP A 344 3.06 21.22 2.29
C ASP A 344 2.97 19.71 2.08
N TRP A 345 1.74 19.22 1.90
CA TRP A 345 1.45 17.79 1.78
C TRP A 345 2.17 17.12 0.61
N SER A 346 2.56 17.87 -0.43
CA SER A 346 3.34 17.33 -1.54
C SER A 346 4.72 16.78 -1.09
N LYS A 347 5.22 17.22 0.07
CA LYS A 347 6.49 16.78 0.67
C LYS A 347 6.34 15.61 1.67
N TYR A 348 5.12 15.17 1.95
CA TYR A 348 4.85 14.08 2.90
C TYR A 348 4.95 12.73 2.18
N THR A 349 6.14 12.46 1.66
CA THR A 349 6.48 11.34 0.76
C THR A 349 7.37 10.29 1.42
N CYS A 350 7.71 10.46 2.71
CA CYS A 350 8.64 9.62 3.47
C CYS A 350 10.11 9.64 3.00
N ASP A 351 10.49 10.44 2.01
CA ASP A 351 11.90 10.72 1.66
C ASP A 351 12.36 12.13 2.05
N LYS A 352 11.43 13.06 2.31
CA LYS A 352 11.72 14.45 2.66
C LYS A 352 11.64 14.69 4.17
N VAL A 353 12.59 15.47 4.67
CA VAL A 353 12.57 15.95 6.06
C VAL A 353 11.63 17.17 6.16
N VAL A 354 10.53 17.00 6.89
CA VAL A 354 9.49 18.05 7.11
C VAL A 354 9.35 18.47 8.57
N PHE A 355 10.30 18.08 9.42
CA PHE A 355 10.34 18.38 10.85
C PHE A 355 11.78 18.66 11.31
N GLN A 356 11.95 19.30 12.46
CA GLN A 356 13.24 19.53 13.11
C GLN A 356 13.67 18.29 13.91
N PRO A 357 14.71 17.53 13.52
CA PRO A 357 15.23 16.43 14.33
C PRO A 357 15.84 16.94 15.64
N LYS A 358 15.88 16.09 16.68
CA LYS A 358 16.35 16.51 18.02
C LYS A 358 17.87 16.60 18.10
N GLN A 359 18.58 15.70 17.41
CA GLN A 359 20.03 15.52 17.55
C GLN A 359 20.84 16.02 16.34
N MET A 360 20.17 16.56 15.31
CA MET A 360 20.80 17.00 14.06
C MET A 360 19.93 18.03 13.33
N THR A 361 20.51 18.70 12.33
CA THR A 361 19.74 19.59 11.46
C THR A 361 18.88 18.80 10.47
N PRO A 362 17.80 19.40 9.93
CA PRO A 362 17.01 18.78 8.88
C PRO A 362 17.84 18.39 7.65
N GLU A 363 18.80 19.25 7.26
CA GLU A 363 19.70 19.01 6.13
C GLU A 363 20.59 17.81 6.39
N LYS A 364 21.13 17.68 7.60
CA LYS A 364 21.95 16.53 7.98
C LYS A 364 21.17 15.22 7.95
N LEU A 365 19.91 15.21 8.40
CA LEU A 365 19.05 14.02 8.29
C LEU A 365 18.77 13.67 6.82
N GLN A 366 18.54 14.67 5.97
CA GLN A 366 18.32 14.45 4.54
C GLN A 366 19.57 13.88 3.85
N GLU A 367 20.76 14.39 4.19
CA GLU A 367 22.04 13.82 3.74
C GLU A 367 22.20 12.36 4.17
N LEU A 368 21.90 12.06 5.44
CA LEU A 368 21.97 10.72 6.00
C LEU A 368 21.01 9.74 5.34
N TYR A 369 19.81 10.21 4.97
CA TYR A 369 18.86 9.42 4.19
C TYR A 369 19.47 8.98 2.85
N TYR A 370 20.08 9.89 2.10
CA TYR A 370 20.73 9.54 0.83
C TYR A 370 21.96 8.67 1.03
N TRP A 371 22.78 8.98 2.04
CA TRP A 371 23.94 8.17 2.39
C TRP A 371 23.55 6.73 2.73
N ALA A 372 22.47 6.51 3.48
CA ALA A 372 22.01 5.17 3.85
C ALA A 372 21.63 4.31 2.63
N TRP A 373 20.92 4.90 1.66
CA TRP A 373 20.63 4.24 0.37
C TRP A 373 21.92 3.93 -0.39
N ASP A 374 22.83 4.89 -0.51
CA ASP A 374 24.04 4.73 -1.33
C ASP A 374 25.01 3.72 -0.71
N GLU A 375 25.18 3.73 0.61
CA GLU A 375 26.03 2.80 1.35
C GLU A 375 25.51 1.36 1.27
N PHE A 376 24.23 1.12 1.56
CA PHE A 376 23.67 -0.24 1.59
C PHE A 376 23.64 -0.92 0.20
N TYR A 377 23.57 -0.13 -0.86
CA TYR A 377 23.51 -0.61 -2.25
C TYR A 377 24.83 -0.43 -3.02
N ALA A 378 25.91 0.00 -2.38
CA ALA A 378 27.21 0.24 -3.01
C ALA A 378 27.76 -0.99 -3.76
N GLU A 379 27.64 -2.18 -3.16
CA GLU A 379 28.17 -3.44 -3.72
C GLU A 379 27.20 -4.16 -4.66
N GLY A 380 25.97 -3.68 -4.79
CA GLY A 380 24.96 -4.30 -5.62
C GLY A 380 23.65 -3.53 -5.55
N GLY A 381 23.29 -2.86 -6.65
CA GLY A 381 22.09 -2.04 -6.72
C GLY A 381 20.80 -2.81 -6.44
N TYR A 382 19.79 -2.09 -5.94
CA TYR A 382 18.47 -2.62 -5.59
C TYR A 382 17.89 -3.58 -6.63
N GLN A 383 17.98 -3.22 -7.91
CA GLN A 383 17.44 -3.99 -9.04
C GLN A 383 18.05 -5.39 -9.15
N LEU A 384 19.36 -5.52 -8.88
CA LEU A 384 20.05 -6.81 -8.93
C LEU A 384 19.65 -7.69 -7.73
N LYS A 385 19.62 -7.10 -6.53
CA LYS A 385 19.18 -7.80 -5.31
C LYS A 385 17.73 -8.30 -5.45
N MET A 386 16.82 -7.43 -5.90
CA MET A 386 15.42 -7.79 -6.18
C MET A 386 15.29 -8.82 -7.30
N GLY A 387 16.05 -8.68 -8.39
CA GLY A 387 16.07 -9.66 -9.47
C GLY A 387 16.49 -11.07 -9.01
N ASN A 388 17.39 -11.17 -8.04
CA ASN A 388 17.78 -12.45 -7.46
C ASN A 388 16.67 -13.09 -6.64
N LEU A 389 15.91 -12.31 -5.86
CA LEU A 389 14.75 -12.81 -5.14
C LEU A 389 13.65 -13.29 -6.10
N PHE A 390 13.32 -12.51 -7.12
CA PHE A 390 12.33 -12.90 -8.13
C PHE A 390 12.72 -14.17 -8.89
N LYS A 391 14.01 -14.41 -9.16
CA LYS A 391 14.47 -15.68 -9.74
C LYS A 391 14.17 -16.88 -8.84
N GLN A 392 14.29 -16.73 -7.52
CA GLN A 392 13.94 -17.79 -6.58
C GLN A 392 12.44 -18.07 -6.60
N VAL A 393 11.61 -17.03 -6.63
CA VAL A 393 10.14 -17.16 -6.76
C VAL A 393 9.77 -17.89 -8.04
N ILE A 394 10.35 -17.50 -9.18
CA ILE A 394 10.10 -18.14 -10.48
C ILE A 394 10.46 -19.63 -10.44
N ARG A 395 11.59 -20.00 -9.83
CA ARG A 395 11.97 -21.41 -9.68
C ARG A 395 10.93 -22.18 -8.85
N ARG A 396 10.50 -21.63 -7.71
CA ARG A 396 9.44 -22.24 -6.90
C ARG A 396 8.13 -22.41 -7.68
N GLU A 397 7.75 -21.43 -8.50
CA GLU A 397 6.58 -21.55 -9.38
C GLU A 397 6.75 -22.65 -10.45
N MET A 398 7.97 -22.85 -10.96
CA MET A 398 8.26 -23.93 -11.91
C MET A 398 8.17 -25.29 -11.23
N ASP A 399 8.75 -25.43 -10.03
CA ASP A 399 8.71 -26.66 -9.23
C ASP A 399 7.26 -27.05 -8.85
N ASP A 400 6.44 -26.05 -8.55
CA ASP A 400 5.02 -26.22 -8.23
C ASP A 400 4.13 -26.51 -9.46
N GLY A 401 4.67 -26.37 -10.67
CA GLY A 401 3.93 -26.48 -11.93
C GLY A 401 2.97 -25.31 -12.21
N THR A 402 3.16 -24.18 -11.52
CA THR A 402 2.26 -23.01 -11.60
C THR A 402 2.83 -21.87 -12.43
N TYR A 403 4.11 -21.93 -12.82
CA TYR A 403 4.76 -20.88 -13.62
C TYR A 403 4.03 -20.61 -14.94
N ARG A 404 3.67 -19.34 -15.16
CA ARG A 404 3.11 -18.86 -16.43
C ARG A 404 4.03 -17.80 -17.02
N ARG A 405 4.54 -18.06 -18.22
CA ARG A 405 5.34 -17.07 -18.94
C ARG A 405 4.43 -15.95 -19.43
N TYR A 406 4.67 -14.71 -18.98
CA TYR A 406 4.03 -13.54 -19.58
C TYR A 406 4.39 -13.48 -21.07
N ASN A 407 3.38 -13.45 -21.95
CA ASN A 407 3.57 -13.37 -23.39
C ASN A 407 3.30 -11.94 -23.88
N PRO A 408 4.34 -11.08 -24.01
CA PRO A 408 4.16 -9.70 -24.45
C PRO A 408 3.69 -9.58 -25.91
N ARG A 409 3.64 -10.66 -26.69
CA ARG A 409 3.20 -10.65 -28.10
C ARG A 409 1.68 -10.82 -28.26
N GLN A 410 0.93 -11.10 -27.19
CA GLN A 410 -0.53 -11.24 -27.27
C GLN A 410 -1.31 -9.92 -27.18
N GLY A 411 -0.65 -8.78 -26.95
CA GLY A 411 -1.28 -7.46 -26.93
C GLY A 411 -0.40 -6.39 -27.57
N ARG A 412 -0.46 -6.27 -28.90
CA ARG A 412 -0.14 -5.07 -29.69
C ARG A 412 -0.39 -5.34 -31.18
N VAL A 413 -1.65 -5.51 -31.56
CA VAL A 413 -2.07 -5.27 -32.94
C VAL A 413 -2.39 -3.79 -33.03
N PHE A 414 -1.40 -2.97 -33.38
CA PHE A 414 -1.72 -1.64 -33.89
C PHE A 414 -2.45 -1.85 -35.22
N LYS A 415 -3.77 -1.64 -35.24
CA LYS A 415 -4.48 -1.45 -36.51
C LYS A 415 -3.84 -0.24 -37.17
N ARG A 416 -2.93 -0.46 -38.13
CA ARG A 416 -2.55 0.57 -39.08
C ARG A 416 -3.80 0.85 -39.89
N GLU A 417 -4.47 1.96 -39.61
CA GLU A 417 -5.38 2.55 -40.58
C GLU A 417 -4.55 2.82 -41.84
N LYS A 418 -4.91 2.16 -42.94
CA LYS A 418 -4.37 2.52 -44.25
C LYS A 418 -4.87 3.93 -44.55
N PRO A 419 -4.00 4.87 -44.96
CA PRO A 419 -4.49 6.13 -45.47
C PRO A 419 -5.38 5.84 -46.68
N ALA A 420 -6.57 6.45 -46.69
CA ALA A 420 -7.45 6.45 -47.84
C ALA A 420 -6.70 7.04 -49.03
N VAL A 421 -6.74 6.33 -50.16
CA VAL A 421 -6.23 6.79 -51.46
C VAL A 421 -7.30 7.64 -52.13
#